data_AF-A0A1W9WA71-F1
#
_entry.id   AF-A0A1W9WA71-F1
#
_cell.length_a   1.000
_cell.length_b   1.000
_cell.length_c   1.000
_cell.angle_alpha   90.00
_cell.angle_beta   90.00
_cell.angle_gamma   90.00
#
_symmetry.space_group_name_H-M   'P 1'
#
loop_
_entity.id
_entity.type
_entity.pdbx_description
1 polymer ?
#
loop_
_entity_poly.entity_id
_entity_poly.type
_entity_poly.pdbx_seq_one_letter_code
_entity_poly.pdbx_strand_id
1 'polypeptide(L)'
;MQVTKGIHLEARLQKTTFTVLLVVAVVLVAWLSTHYERKADWTVNNRHSLSETSQKLLDELSGPITITAYVVKESGLRQPIQELVERYQRHKADINLRFVDPRLAIAEVRERGVQFKDELIIDYQERAEHLQTMGQGLSEQDLTSALQRVARTDNRLIVFLEGHGERSPTGSDYHDFSQWALALKNTGFYVQTLNFGKTVGIPKNTHLLVLASPRKKLLPGEINLIADYIDKGGNLLWFIEPTVPLPGLEAVADKFGLTVQPGIIVKHGQKQKISLSTTRKRILVGLWISPLPLSER
;
A
#
# COMPACT_ATOMS: atom_id res chain seq x y z
N MET A 1 24.06 1.24 90.26
CA MET A 1 23.90 1.74 88.88
C MET A 1 22.75 2.73 88.85
N GLN A 2 23.04 4.04 88.87
CA GLN A 2 22.02 5.08 88.75
C GLN A 2 21.85 5.43 87.28
N VAL A 3 20.70 5.09 86.70
CA VAL A 3 20.35 5.48 85.33
C VAL A 3 19.80 6.90 85.37
N THR A 4 20.60 7.84 84.86
CA THR A 4 20.33 9.27 84.80
C THR A 4 19.12 9.59 83.91
N LYS A 5 18.18 10.39 84.43
CA LYS A 5 16.94 10.83 83.76
C LYS A 5 17.14 11.52 82.39
N GLY A 6 18.36 11.92 82.03
CA GLY A 6 18.69 12.56 80.74
C GLY A 6 18.57 11.65 79.52
N ILE A 7 18.85 10.35 79.65
CA ILE A 7 18.88 9.41 78.51
C ILE A 7 17.48 9.18 77.92
N HIS A 8 16.43 9.26 78.75
CA HIS A 8 15.05 9.10 78.29
C HIS A 8 14.51 10.34 77.55
N LEU A 9 15.05 11.53 77.81
CA LEU A 9 14.62 12.77 77.15
C LEU A 9 15.22 12.87 75.75
N GLU A 10 16.50 12.56 75.59
CA GLU A 10 17.18 12.50 74.29
C GLU A 10 16.56 11.43 73.37
N ALA A 11 16.25 10.25 73.92
CA ALA A 11 15.57 9.19 73.16
C ALA A 11 14.14 9.56 72.76
N ARG A 12 13.43 10.37 73.56
CA ARG A 12 12.09 10.89 73.20
C ARG A 12 12.19 11.98 72.15
N LEU A 13 13.14 12.91 72.27
CA LEU A 13 13.40 13.94 71.26
C LEU A 13 13.76 13.31 69.92
N GLN A 14 14.69 12.37 69.90
CA GLN A 14 15.10 11.67 68.67
C GLN A 14 13.92 10.97 67.99
N LYS A 15 13.05 10.30 68.77
CA LYS A 15 11.84 9.68 68.24
C LYS A 15 10.87 10.72 67.68
N THR A 16 10.61 11.81 68.40
CA THR A 16 9.72 12.87 67.90
C THR A 16 10.25 13.55 66.65
N THR A 17 11.56 13.83 66.58
CA THR A 17 12.20 14.42 65.40
C THR A 17 12.11 13.48 64.20
N PHE A 18 12.35 12.18 64.40
CA PHE A 18 12.20 11.18 63.35
C PHE A 18 10.75 11.08 62.87
N THR A 19 9.77 11.04 63.78
CA THR A 19 8.35 10.99 63.40
C THR A 19 7.91 12.24 62.63
N VAL A 20 8.36 13.44 63.06
CA VAL A 20 8.06 14.69 62.35
C VAL A 20 8.69 14.69 60.95
N LEU A 21 9.97 14.28 60.83
CA LEU A 21 10.63 14.15 59.53
C LEU A 21 9.93 13.16 58.61
N LEU A 22 9.48 12.02 59.15
CA LEU A 22 8.74 11.02 58.39
C LEU A 22 7.43 11.59 57.83
N VAL A 23 6.66 12.30 58.67
CA VAL A 23 5.40 12.93 58.25
C VAL A 23 5.65 13.98 57.17
N VAL A 24 6.68 14.82 57.33
CA VAL A 24 7.06 15.81 56.31
C VAL A 24 7.46 15.13 55.00
N ALA A 25 8.25 14.05 55.06
CA ALA A 25 8.62 13.28 53.86
C ALA A 25 7.39 12.69 53.15
N VAL A 26 6.42 12.14 53.89
CA VAL A 26 5.17 11.61 53.31
C VAL A 26 4.36 12.72 52.65
N VAL A 27 4.24 13.89 53.28
CA VAL A 27 3.54 15.05 52.70
C VAL A 27 4.24 15.55 51.44
N LEU A 28 5.57 15.62 51.45
CA LEU A 28 6.35 16.01 50.27
C LEU A 28 6.20 15.02 49.12
N VAL A 29 6.19 13.71 49.40
CA VAL A 29 5.96 12.67 48.39
C VAL A 29 4.53 12.77 47.82
N ALA A 30 3.53 13.00 48.67
CA ALA A 30 2.15 13.19 48.21
C ALA A 30 1.98 14.47 47.38
N TRP A 31 2.62 15.56 47.78
CA TRP A 31 2.63 16.81 47.02
C TRP A 31 3.35 16.64 45.68
N LEU A 32 4.52 16.02 45.68
CA LEU A 32 5.28 15.73 44.46
C LEU A 32 4.50 14.80 43.51
N SER A 33 3.76 13.83 44.05
CA SER A 33 2.90 12.93 43.28
C SER A 33 1.71 13.63 42.60
N THR A 34 1.24 14.77 43.14
CA THR A 34 0.12 15.52 42.55
C THR A 34 0.58 16.66 41.65
N HIS A 35 1.81 17.17 41.82
CA HIS A 35 2.36 18.24 40.99
C HIS A 35 3.22 17.75 39.81
N TYR A 36 3.80 16.56 39.87
CA TYR A 36 4.60 15.98 38.79
C TYR A 36 3.93 14.72 38.22
N GLU A 37 3.04 14.90 37.24
CA GLU A 37 2.61 13.81 36.36
C GLU A 37 3.72 13.46 35.34
N ARG A 38 4.90 13.03 35.82
CA ARG A 38 5.91 12.49 34.91
C ARG A 38 5.57 11.02 34.67
N LYS A 39 4.79 10.77 33.63
CA LYS A 39 4.44 9.42 33.14
C LYS A 39 5.68 8.75 32.54
N ALA A 40 6.59 8.29 33.39
CA ALA A 40 7.64 7.37 32.99
C ALA A 40 7.01 5.99 32.87
N ASP A 41 6.82 5.52 31.65
CA ASP A 41 6.13 4.28 31.34
C ASP A 41 7.08 3.09 31.61
N TRP A 42 7.14 2.62 32.86
CA TRP A 42 7.87 1.40 33.25
C TRP A 42 7.02 0.14 33.03
N THR A 43 6.25 0.09 31.94
CA THR A 43 5.53 -1.12 31.55
C THR A 43 6.41 -1.96 30.65
N VAL A 44 6.69 -3.20 31.06
CA VAL A 44 7.54 -4.23 30.40
C VAL A 44 7.08 -4.58 28.96
N ASN A 45 6.05 -3.91 28.43
CA ASN A 45 5.41 -4.26 27.16
C ASN A 45 5.17 -3.08 26.21
N ASN A 46 5.74 -1.87 26.44
CA ASN A 46 5.65 -0.72 25.50
C ASN A 46 4.23 -0.45 24.95
N ARG A 47 3.17 -0.67 25.74
CA ARG A 47 1.79 -0.69 25.19
C ARG A 47 1.28 0.68 24.76
N HIS A 48 1.90 1.75 25.23
CA HIS A 48 1.48 3.14 24.94
C HIS A 48 2.47 3.91 24.04
N SER A 49 3.58 3.29 23.65
CA SER A 49 4.62 3.85 22.78
C SER A 49 4.64 3.10 21.45
N LEU A 50 4.91 3.80 20.35
CA LEU A 50 5.13 3.17 19.04
C LEU A 50 6.44 2.37 19.04
N SER A 51 6.48 1.29 18.27
CA SER A 51 7.71 0.55 18.02
C SER A 51 8.74 1.42 17.27
N GLU A 52 10.04 1.10 17.42
CA GLU A 52 11.10 1.81 16.69
C GLU A 52 10.91 1.74 15.17
N THR A 53 10.37 0.62 14.66
CA THR A 53 10.07 0.44 13.24
C THR A 53 9.01 1.44 12.76
N SER A 54 7.95 1.62 13.54
CA SER A 54 6.86 2.56 13.25
C SER A 54 7.36 4.00 13.29
N GLN A 55 8.21 4.35 14.26
CA GLN A 55 8.80 5.69 14.38
C GLN A 55 9.68 6.02 13.17
N LYS A 56 10.60 5.12 12.79
CA LYS A 56 11.47 5.31 11.61
C LYS A 56 10.67 5.49 10.31
N LEU A 57 9.60 4.72 10.14
CA LEU A 57 8.71 4.87 8.98
C LEU A 57 8.06 6.27 8.96
N LEU A 58 7.61 6.77 10.11
CA LEU A 58 7.01 8.10 10.20
C LEU A 58 8.02 9.22 9.93
N ASP A 59 9.29 9.03 10.28
CA ASP A 59 10.36 9.98 9.98
C ASP A 59 10.64 10.09 8.47
N GLU A 60 10.45 9.01 7.72
CA GLU A 60 10.59 8.98 6.24
C GLU A 60 9.40 9.62 5.50
N LEU A 61 8.25 9.74 6.16
CA LEU A 61 7.02 10.26 5.59
C LEU A 61 6.97 11.80 5.73
N SER A 62 7.23 12.53 4.65
CA SER A 62 7.32 14.00 4.66
C SER A 62 6.01 14.74 4.36
N GLY A 63 4.93 14.04 4.01
CA GLY A 63 3.63 14.63 3.65
C GLY A 63 2.50 14.36 4.66
N PRO A 64 1.38 15.08 4.54
CA PRO A 64 0.21 14.86 5.37
C PRO A 64 -0.44 13.51 5.06
N ILE A 65 -0.92 12.84 6.09
CA ILE A 65 -1.61 11.54 5.99
C ILE A 65 -3.03 11.73 6.47
N THR A 66 -4.01 11.27 5.70
CA THR A 66 -5.43 11.29 6.12
C THR A 66 -5.94 9.88 6.26
N ILE A 67 -6.40 9.53 7.46
CA ILE A 67 -6.97 8.23 7.78
C ILE A 67 -8.49 8.44 7.90
N THR A 68 -9.26 7.87 6.96
CA THR A 68 -10.72 7.86 7.03
C THR A 68 -11.21 6.49 7.48
N ALA A 69 -11.84 6.42 8.65
CA ALA A 69 -12.43 5.22 9.21
C ALA A 69 -13.94 5.17 8.94
N TYR A 70 -14.37 4.24 8.08
CA TYR A 70 -15.76 3.97 7.74
C TYR A 70 -16.38 3.02 8.77
N VAL A 71 -16.64 3.53 9.97
CA VAL A 71 -17.15 2.77 11.12
C VAL A 71 -18.43 3.37 11.68
N VAL A 72 -19.43 2.50 11.88
CA VAL A 72 -20.68 2.88 12.56
C VAL A 72 -20.40 3.21 14.03
N LYS A 73 -21.19 4.12 14.62
CA LYS A 73 -20.93 4.60 15.98
C LYS A 73 -21.03 3.49 17.04
N GLU A 74 -21.87 2.50 16.80
CA GLU A 74 -22.14 1.38 17.71
C GLU A 74 -21.13 0.23 17.59
N SER A 75 -20.16 0.32 16.66
CA SER A 75 -19.17 -0.76 16.43
C SER A 75 -18.21 -0.98 17.60
N GLY A 76 -18.05 0.02 18.49
CA GLY A 76 -17.03 0.01 19.53
C GLY A 76 -15.59 0.20 19.01
N LEU A 77 -15.39 0.34 17.69
CA LEU A 77 -14.06 0.45 17.07
C LEU A 77 -13.50 1.87 17.05
N ARG A 78 -14.34 2.89 17.23
CA ARG A 78 -13.92 4.30 17.18
C ARG A 78 -12.86 4.62 18.22
N GLN A 79 -13.07 4.20 19.46
CA GLN A 79 -12.14 4.49 20.55
C GLN A 79 -10.79 3.77 20.37
N PRO A 80 -10.72 2.46 20.08
CA PRO A 80 -9.45 1.79 19.78
C PRO A 80 -8.69 2.40 18.60
N ILE A 81 -9.39 2.78 17.52
CA ILE A 81 -8.76 3.43 16.35
C ILE A 81 -8.21 4.80 16.75
N GLN A 82 -8.99 5.59 17.48
CA GLN A 82 -8.56 6.90 17.95
C GLN A 82 -7.32 6.80 18.84
N GLU A 83 -7.33 5.91 19.85
CA GLU A 83 -6.19 5.71 20.75
C GLU A 83 -4.92 5.23 20.02
N LEU A 84 -5.07 4.41 18.98
CA LEU A 84 -3.95 4.01 18.13
C LEU A 84 -3.42 5.20 17.32
N VAL A 85 -4.29 5.91 16.59
CA VAL A 85 -3.86 7.01 15.73
C VAL A 85 -3.29 8.19 16.54
N GLU A 86 -3.81 8.45 17.74
CA GLU A 86 -3.25 9.45 18.66
C GLU A 86 -1.79 9.15 19.04
N ARG A 87 -1.40 7.87 19.12
CA ARG A 87 0.02 7.48 19.33
C ARG A 87 0.89 7.87 18.14
N TYR A 88 0.37 7.74 16.91
CA TYR A 88 1.07 8.16 15.70
C TYR A 88 1.13 9.69 15.60
N GLN A 89 0.04 10.38 15.94
CA GLN A 89 -0.04 11.85 15.95
C GLN A 89 0.95 12.49 16.93
N ARG A 90 1.25 11.83 18.05
CA ARG A 90 2.27 12.28 19.00
C ARG A 90 3.68 12.34 18.40
N HIS A 91 3.98 11.48 17.42
CA HIS A 91 5.27 11.48 16.72
C HIS A 91 5.22 12.34 15.45
N LYS A 92 4.08 12.34 14.75
CA LYS A 92 3.88 13.04 13.48
C LYS A 92 2.53 13.77 13.47
N ALA A 93 2.56 15.09 13.68
CA ALA A 93 1.37 15.91 13.88
C ALA A 93 0.48 16.07 12.63
N ASP A 94 1.01 15.83 11.42
CA ASP A 94 0.33 15.93 10.13
C ASP A 94 -0.43 14.65 9.74
N ILE A 95 -0.94 13.92 10.74
CA ILE A 95 -1.86 12.79 10.57
C ILE A 95 -3.26 13.23 10.98
N ASN A 96 -4.20 13.19 10.03
CA ASN A 96 -5.60 13.53 10.26
C ASN A 96 -6.45 12.26 10.37
N LEU A 97 -7.29 12.16 11.40
CA LEU A 97 -8.26 11.07 11.56
C LEU A 97 -9.67 11.59 11.34
N ARG A 98 -10.42 10.93 10.46
CA ARG A 98 -11.82 11.23 10.19
C ARG A 98 -12.67 9.97 10.35
N PHE A 99 -13.78 10.09 11.07
CA PHE A 99 -14.77 9.02 11.19
C PHE A 99 -15.96 9.32 10.27
N VAL A 100 -16.32 8.36 9.43
CA VAL A 100 -17.47 8.45 8.52
C VAL A 100 -18.42 7.30 8.81
N ASP A 101 -19.71 7.59 8.94
CA ASP A 101 -20.71 6.53 9.00
C ASP A 101 -21.08 6.08 7.58
N PRO A 102 -20.76 4.83 7.18
CA PRO A 102 -21.02 4.36 5.83
C PRO A 102 -22.51 4.31 5.48
N ARG A 103 -23.42 4.33 6.47
CA ARG A 103 -24.88 4.38 6.27
C ARG A 103 -25.37 5.77 5.85
N LEU A 104 -24.64 6.82 6.24
CA LEU A 104 -25.00 8.21 5.95
C LEU A 104 -24.30 8.73 4.68
N ALA A 105 -23.12 8.20 4.35
CA ALA A 105 -22.29 8.67 3.24
C ALA A 105 -22.22 7.66 2.07
N ILE A 106 -23.37 7.19 1.58
CA ILE A 106 -23.45 6.12 0.56
C ILE A 106 -22.72 6.49 -0.74
N ALA A 107 -22.80 7.75 -1.18
CA ALA A 107 -22.13 8.21 -2.40
C ALA A 107 -20.59 8.13 -2.26
N GLU A 108 -20.05 8.60 -1.13
CA GLU A 108 -18.61 8.57 -0.85
C GLU A 108 -18.08 7.13 -0.74
N VAL A 109 -18.82 6.26 -0.04
CA VAL A 109 -18.49 4.81 0.09
C VAL A 109 -18.37 4.15 -1.28
N ARG A 110 -19.28 4.46 -2.21
CA ARG A 110 -19.26 3.93 -3.59
C ARG A 110 -18.12 4.49 -4.41
N GLU A 111 -17.89 5.79 -4.34
CA GLU A 111 -16.79 6.47 -5.06
C GLU A 111 -15.43 5.97 -4.60
N ARG A 112 -15.24 5.84 -3.28
CA ARG A 112 -14.02 5.37 -2.65
C ARG A 112 -13.87 3.84 -2.68
N GLY A 113 -14.83 3.11 -3.24
CA GLY A 113 -14.74 1.66 -3.41
C GLY A 113 -14.66 0.88 -2.09
N VAL A 114 -15.29 1.38 -1.02
CA VAL A 114 -15.36 0.68 0.27
C VAL A 114 -16.21 -0.59 0.09
N GLN A 115 -15.59 -1.75 0.30
CA GLN A 115 -16.23 -3.05 0.06
C GLN A 115 -16.58 -3.78 1.36
N PHE A 116 -15.92 -3.41 2.46
CA PHE A 116 -16.00 -4.15 3.72
C PHE A 116 -16.68 -3.32 4.81
N LYS A 117 -17.31 -4.03 5.75
CA LYS A 117 -17.80 -3.43 6.98
C LYS A 117 -16.60 -3.09 7.86
N ASP A 118 -16.60 -1.89 8.45
CA ASP A 118 -15.55 -1.43 9.38
C ASP A 118 -14.16 -1.29 8.71
N GLU A 119 -14.13 -0.63 7.56
CA GLU A 119 -12.95 -0.42 6.72
C GLU A 119 -12.27 0.94 7.02
N LEU A 120 -10.94 0.98 6.93
CA LEU A 120 -10.15 2.20 6.98
C LEU A 120 -9.47 2.45 5.64
N ILE A 121 -9.49 3.70 5.20
CA ILE A 121 -8.73 4.17 4.03
C ILE A 121 -7.64 5.12 4.53
N ILE A 122 -6.41 4.89 4.10
CA ILE A 122 -5.25 5.74 4.41
C ILE A 122 -4.84 6.45 3.12
N ASP A 123 -5.10 7.74 3.05
CA ASP A 123 -4.65 8.63 1.99
C ASP A 123 -3.27 9.22 2.33
N TYR A 124 -2.33 9.08 1.41
CA TYR A 124 -1.02 9.76 1.46
C TYR A 124 -0.65 10.22 0.05
N GLN A 125 -0.48 11.54 -0.13
CA GLN A 125 -0.33 12.15 -1.45
C GLN A 125 -1.51 11.78 -2.39
N GLU A 126 -1.24 11.24 -3.58
CA GLU A 126 -2.27 10.79 -4.55
C GLU A 126 -2.63 9.31 -4.39
N ARG A 127 -2.22 8.67 -3.28
CA ARG A 127 -2.38 7.22 -3.06
C ARG A 127 -3.32 6.96 -1.90
N ALA A 128 -4.11 5.91 -2.02
CA ALA A 128 -4.99 5.41 -0.97
C ALA A 128 -4.73 3.92 -0.74
N GLU A 129 -4.65 3.51 0.51
CA GLU A 129 -4.53 2.11 0.90
C GLU A 129 -5.74 1.70 1.74
N HIS A 130 -6.34 0.56 1.38
CA HIS A 130 -7.50 0.00 2.07
C HIS A 130 -7.05 -0.98 3.14
N LEU A 131 -7.58 -0.82 4.34
CA LEU A 131 -7.28 -1.65 5.49
C LEU A 131 -8.58 -2.17 6.10
N GLN A 132 -8.73 -3.49 6.12
CA GLN A 132 -9.85 -4.14 6.77
C GLN A 132 -9.59 -4.26 8.26
N THR A 133 -10.49 -3.74 9.09
CA THR A 133 -10.48 -4.04 10.52
C THR A 133 -11.18 -5.37 10.72
N MET A 134 -10.42 -6.45 10.94
CA MET A 134 -11.03 -7.69 11.40
C MET A 134 -11.59 -7.44 12.80
N GLY A 135 -12.73 -8.04 13.16
CA GLY A 135 -13.54 -7.74 14.36
C GLY A 135 -12.85 -7.81 15.74
N GLN A 136 -11.53 -7.97 15.79
CA GLN A 136 -10.67 -7.82 16.97
C GLN A 136 -10.06 -6.41 17.12
N GLY A 137 -10.29 -5.49 16.17
CA GLY A 137 -9.77 -4.12 16.21
C GLY A 137 -8.52 -3.91 15.34
N LEU A 138 -8.02 -2.68 15.33
CA LEU A 138 -6.87 -2.26 14.53
C LEU A 138 -5.58 -2.38 15.36
N SER A 139 -4.59 -3.16 14.87
CA SER A 139 -3.29 -3.27 15.54
C SER A 139 -2.27 -2.25 15.02
N GLU A 140 -1.23 -1.98 15.81
CA GLU A 140 -0.10 -1.14 15.36
C GLU A 140 0.60 -1.75 14.15
N GLN A 141 0.76 -3.07 14.12
CA GLN A 141 1.40 -3.78 13.02
C GLN A 141 0.63 -3.61 11.71
N ASP A 142 -0.70 -3.67 11.76
CA ASP A 142 -1.56 -3.50 10.58
C ASP A 142 -1.46 -2.08 10.03
N LEU A 143 -1.57 -1.08 10.91
CA LEU A 143 -1.46 0.32 10.51
C LEU A 143 -0.06 0.66 9.99
N THR A 144 1.00 0.20 10.66
CA THR A 144 2.40 0.40 10.21
C THR A 144 2.62 -0.23 8.84
N SER A 145 2.12 -1.45 8.63
CA SER A 145 2.28 -2.15 7.35
C SER A 145 1.51 -1.45 6.23
N ALA A 146 0.32 -0.95 6.50
CA ALA A 146 -0.48 -0.19 5.54
C ALA A 146 0.18 1.16 5.20
N LEU A 147 0.67 1.87 6.22
CA LEU A 147 1.47 3.08 6.04
C LEU A 147 2.72 2.80 5.20
N GLN A 148 3.42 1.69 5.44
CA GLN A 148 4.57 1.32 4.64
C GLN A 148 4.19 1.07 3.17
N ARG A 149 3.03 0.45 2.90
CA ARG A 149 2.56 0.20 1.52
C ARG A 149 2.18 1.48 0.80
N VAL A 150 1.51 2.42 1.47
CA VAL A 150 1.15 3.73 0.87
C VAL A 150 2.36 4.68 0.77
N ALA A 151 3.32 4.55 1.68
CA ALA A 151 4.59 5.29 1.71
C ALA A 151 5.57 4.88 0.62
N ARG A 152 5.58 3.58 0.26
CA ARG A 152 6.50 3.03 -0.73
C ARG A 152 6.34 3.79 -2.05
N THR A 153 7.34 4.61 -2.35
CA THR A 153 7.50 5.38 -3.59
C THR A 153 7.92 4.50 -4.75
N ASP A 154 7.63 3.19 -4.69
CA ASP A 154 7.90 2.32 -5.82
C ASP A 154 6.83 2.66 -6.86
N ASN A 155 7.12 3.68 -7.68
CA ASN A 155 6.33 4.14 -8.80
C ASN A 155 6.07 2.94 -9.69
N ARG A 156 4.99 2.16 -9.43
CA ARG A 156 4.63 0.99 -10.22
C ARG A 156 4.12 1.46 -11.58
N LEU A 157 5.04 2.00 -12.37
CA LEU A 157 4.77 2.61 -13.65
C LEU A 157 4.67 1.49 -14.66
N ILE A 158 3.47 1.38 -15.22
CA ILE A 158 3.16 0.52 -16.34
C ILE A 158 3.16 1.42 -17.57
N VAL A 159 4.04 1.11 -18.52
CA VAL A 159 4.20 1.85 -19.76
C VAL A 159 3.58 1.05 -20.90
N PHE A 160 2.62 1.64 -21.61
CA PHE A 160 2.02 1.06 -22.80
C PHE A 160 2.68 1.63 -24.05
N LEU A 161 3.15 0.78 -24.95
CA LEU A 161 3.61 1.22 -26.26
C LEU A 161 2.43 1.75 -27.09
N GLU A 162 2.64 2.87 -27.76
CA GLU A 162 1.71 3.46 -28.73
C GLU A 162 2.48 3.96 -29.97
N GLY A 163 1.81 3.94 -31.12
CA GLY A 163 2.31 4.50 -32.37
C GLY A 163 2.20 3.55 -33.55
N HIS A 164 1.96 2.27 -33.28
CA HIS A 164 1.94 1.19 -34.26
C HIS A 164 0.58 0.49 -34.32
N GLY A 165 -0.49 1.13 -33.82
CA GLY A 165 -1.87 0.62 -33.89
C GLY A 165 -2.22 -0.36 -32.77
N GLU A 166 -1.55 -0.24 -31.63
CA GLU A 166 -1.80 -0.97 -30.40
C GLU A 166 -3.17 -0.64 -29.80
N ARG A 167 -3.66 -1.53 -28.94
CA ARG A 167 -4.81 -1.25 -28.07
C ARG A 167 -4.42 -0.20 -27.02
N SER A 168 -5.10 0.94 -27.03
CA SER A 168 -4.72 2.06 -26.17
C SER A 168 -5.22 1.87 -24.73
N PRO A 169 -4.44 2.25 -23.69
CA PRO A 169 -4.94 2.31 -22.32
C PRO A 169 -5.87 3.50 -22.05
N THR A 170 -6.03 4.41 -23.02
CA THR A 170 -6.90 5.60 -22.91
C THR A 170 -7.93 5.70 -24.03
N GLY A 171 -7.95 4.73 -24.94
CA GLY A 171 -8.88 4.72 -26.06
C GLY A 171 -10.29 4.27 -25.67
N SER A 172 -11.25 4.62 -26.53
CA SER A 172 -12.68 4.37 -26.34
C SER A 172 -13.19 3.15 -27.12
N ASP A 173 -12.34 2.50 -27.91
CA ASP A 173 -12.77 1.38 -28.74
C ASP A 173 -12.99 0.13 -27.88
N TYR A 174 -13.92 -0.75 -28.29
CA TYR A 174 -14.25 -1.97 -27.53
C TYR A 174 -13.05 -2.89 -27.30
N HIS A 175 -12.05 -2.83 -28.17
CA HIS A 175 -10.84 -3.64 -28.05
C HIS A 175 -9.74 -2.97 -27.23
N ASP A 176 -9.92 -1.73 -26.79
CA ASP A 176 -8.91 -0.98 -26.03
C ASP A 176 -8.84 -1.41 -24.57
N PHE A 177 -7.76 -0.99 -23.91
CA PHE A 177 -7.44 -1.37 -22.55
C PHE A 177 -7.78 -0.29 -21.53
N SER A 178 -8.69 0.63 -21.84
CA SER A 178 -9.10 1.71 -20.92
C SER A 178 -9.69 1.20 -19.61
N GLN A 179 -10.54 0.16 -19.65
CA GLN A 179 -11.07 -0.45 -18.42
C GLN A 179 -9.97 -1.14 -17.60
N TRP A 180 -9.01 -1.80 -18.26
CA TRP A 180 -7.89 -2.44 -17.57
C TRP A 180 -6.94 -1.40 -16.97
N ALA A 181 -6.62 -0.34 -17.71
CA ALA A 181 -5.84 0.79 -17.23
C ALA A 181 -6.50 1.48 -16.02
N LEU A 182 -7.83 1.62 -16.03
CA LEU A 182 -8.58 2.14 -14.88
C LEU A 182 -8.46 1.21 -13.66
N ALA A 183 -8.62 -0.11 -13.86
CA ALA A 183 -8.44 -1.08 -12.77
C ALA A 183 -7.00 -1.07 -12.20
N LEU A 184 -5.99 -0.92 -13.05
CA LEU A 184 -4.59 -0.75 -12.65
C LEU A 184 -4.41 0.53 -11.81
N LYS A 185 -4.98 1.66 -12.24
CA LYS A 185 -4.95 2.91 -11.48
C LYS A 185 -5.63 2.77 -10.12
N ASN A 186 -6.81 2.15 -10.07
CA ASN A 186 -7.55 1.92 -8.84
C ASN A 186 -6.84 0.94 -7.87
N THR A 187 -5.85 0.18 -8.35
CA THR A 187 -5.00 -0.70 -7.54
C THR A 187 -3.64 -0.07 -7.21
N GLY A 188 -3.46 1.22 -7.49
CA GLY A 188 -2.28 2.00 -7.12
C GLY A 188 -1.13 1.96 -8.14
N PHE A 189 -1.38 1.52 -9.38
CA PHE A 189 -0.40 1.60 -10.46
C PHE A 189 -0.53 2.91 -11.24
N TYR A 190 0.60 3.43 -11.73
CA TYR A 190 0.61 4.53 -12.67
C TYR A 190 0.63 3.97 -14.09
N VAL A 191 -0.21 4.49 -14.96
CA VAL A 191 -0.27 4.08 -16.37
C VAL A 191 0.13 5.25 -17.25
N GLN A 192 1.16 5.05 -18.07
CA GLN A 192 1.68 6.02 -19.03
C GLN A 192 1.75 5.40 -20.42
N THR A 193 1.54 6.22 -21.46
CA THR A 193 1.78 5.82 -22.85
C THR A 193 3.18 6.24 -23.30
N LEU A 194 3.80 5.42 -24.15
CA LEU A 194 5.11 5.66 -24.72
C LEU A 194 5.01 5.56 -26.24
N ASN A 195 5.40 6.63 -26.92
CA ASN A 195 5.57 6.66 -28.36
C ASN A 195 7.02 7.03 -28.67
N PHE A 196 7.76 6.13 -29.32
CA PHE A 196 9.18 6.32 -29.64
C PHE A 196 9.43 7.43 -30.67
N GLY A 197 8.41 7.84 -31.44
CA GLY A 197 8.49 9.02 -32.29
C GLY A 197 8.48 10.34 -31.50
N LYS A 198 8.07 10.31 -30.22
CA LYS A 198 8.01 11.49 -29.33
C LYS A 198 9.03 11.43 -28.19
N THR A 199 9.48 10.24 -27.82
CA THR A 199 10.30 9.99 -26.63
C THR A 199 11.53 9.17 -27.00
N VAL A 200 12.69 9.55 -26.47
CA VAL A 200 13.99 8.96 -26.86
C VAL A 200 14.21 7.54 -26.29
N GLY A 201 13.33 7.05 -25.42
CA GLY A 201 13.44 5.69 -24.89
C GLY A 201 12.41 5.36 -23.81
N ILE A 202 12.54 4.16 -23.25
CA ILE A 202 11.69 3.68 -22.15
C ILE A 202 12.16 4.35 -20.84
N PRO A 203 11.25 4.99 -20.06
CA PRO A 203 11.61 5.61 -18.78
C PRO A 203 12.31 4.62 -17.84
N LYS A 204 13.35 5.09 -17.13
CA LYS A 204 14.15 4.23 -16.24
C LYS A 204 13.35 3.62 -15.08
N ASN A 205 12.28 4.29 -14.64
CA ASN A 205 11.38 3.84 -13.59
C ASN A 205 10.20 3.01 -14.13
N THR A 206 10.34 2.39 -15.31
CA THR A 206 9.32 1.49 -15.86
C THR A 206 9.42 0.13 -15.20
N HIS A 207 8.35 -0.31 -14.52
CA HIS A 207 8.29 -1.64 -13.89
C HIS A 207 7.72 -2.70 -14.82
N LEU A 208 6.85 -2.29 -15.76
CA LEU A 208 6.26 -3.16 -16.76
C LEU A 208 6.09 -2.40 -18.07
N LEU A 209 6.62 -2.95 -19.16
CA LEU A 209 6.31 -2.53 -20.51
C LEU A 209 5.19 -3.41 -21.08
N VAL A 210 4.17 -2.79 -21.65
CA VAL A 210 3.04 -3.47 -22.29
C VAL A 210 3.08 -3.27 -23.79
N LEU A 211 3.15 -4.37 -24.53
CA LEU A 211 3.01 -4.41 -25.98
C LEU A 211 1.62 -4.94 -26.32
N ALA A 212 0.69 -4.03 -26.55
CA ALA A 212 -0.72 -4.34 -26.70
C ALA A 212 -1.11 -4.64 -28.17
N SER A 213 -0.52 -5.69 -28.73
CA SER A 213 -0.71 -6.13 -30.13
C SER A 213 -0.43 -5.03 -31.17
N PRO A 214 0.84 -4.59 -31.33
CA PRO A 214 1.20 -3.71 -32.43
C PRO A 214 0.73 -4.27 -33.78
N ARG A 215 0.17 -3.42 -34.63
CA ARG A 215 -0.36 -3.79 -35.96
C ARG A 215 0.57 -3.36 -37.10
N LYS A 216 1.41 -2.35 -36.87
CA LYS A 216 2.41 -1.85 -37.82
C LYS A 216 3.80 -2.31 -37.41
N LYS A 217 4.67 -2.47 -38.39
CA LYS A 217 6.06 -2.85 -38.18
C LYS A 217 6.80 -1.80 -37.36
N LEU A 218 7.41 -2.23 -36.26
CA LEU A 218 8.32 -1.39 -35.47
C LEU A 218 9.61 -1.17 -36.26
N LEU A 219 10.21 0.00 -36.08
CA LEU A 219 11.50 0.34 -36.66
C LEU A 219 12.63 -0.41 -35.94
N PRO A 220 13.74 -0.74 -36.62
CA PRO A 220 14.87 -1.42 -36.01
C PRO A 220 15.40 -0.75 -34.72
N GLY A 221 15.42 0.59 -34.69
CA GLY A 221 15.83 1.33 -33.49
C GLY A 221 14.89 1.13 -32.29
N GLU A 222 13.57 1.05 -32.54
CA GLU A 222 12.57 0.81 -31.50
C GLU A 222 12.68 -0.60 -30.94
N ILE A 223 12.89 -1.58 -31.83
CA ILE A 223 13.12 -2.99 -31.45
C ILE A 223 14.36 -3.10 -30.56
N ASN A 224 15.44 -2.39 -30.89
CA ASN A 224 16.66 -2.35 -30.09
C ASN A 224 16.42 -1.75 -28.70
N LEU A 225 15.61 -0.68 -28.59
CA LEU A 225 15.26 -0.10 -27.29
C LEU A 225 14.49 -1.08 -26.39
N ILE A 226 13.57 -1.85 -26.98
CA ILE A 226 12.82 -2.89 -26.28
C ILE A 226 13.76 -4.04 -25.87
N ALA A 227 14.63 -4.49 -26.78
CA ALA A 227 15.63 -5.51 -26.52
C ALA A 227 16.57 -5.12 -25.37
N ASP A 228 17.09 -3.89 -25.37
CA ASP A 228 17.95 -3.36 -24.32
C ASP A 228 17.24 -3.31 -22.95
N TYR A 229 15.95 -2.93 -22.94
CA TYR A 229 15.15 -2.92 -21.72
C TYR A 229 14.99 -4.34 -21.15
N ILE A 230 14.76 -5.33 -22.01
CA ILE A 230 14.68 -6.74 -21.62
C ILE A 230 16.02 -7.26 -21.10
N ASP A 231 17.12 -6.96 -21.80
CA ASP A 231 18.47 -7.41 -21.43
C ASP A 231 18.90 -6.83 -20.08
N LYS A 232 18.43 -5.63 -19.72
CA LYS A 232 18.59 -5.01 -18.40
C LYS A 232 17.68 -5.60 -17.31
N GLY A 233 16.88 -6.62 -17.63
CA GLY A 233 16.02 -7.32 -16.70
C GLY A 233 14.64 -6.67 -16.49
N GLY A 234 14.20 -5.81 -17.42
CA GLY A 234 12.86 -5.23 -17.41
C GLY A 234 11.76 -6.29 -17.61
N ASN A 235 10.56 -6.01 -17.10
CA ASN A 235 9.41 -6.91 -17.27
C ASN A 235 8.59 -6.52 -18.50
N LEU A 236 8.13 -7.53 -19.24
CA LEU A 236 7.35 -7.37 -20.47
C LEU A 236 6.02 -8.14 -20.35
N LEU A 237 4.93 -7.45 -20.66
CA LEU A 237 3.63 -8.08 -20.94
C LEU A 237 3.32 -7.87 -22.42
N TRP A 238 3.21 -8.97 -23.15
CA TRP A 238 3.03 -8.94 -24.59
C TRP A 238 1.74 -9.64 -24.99
N PHE A 239 0.82 -8.87 -25.58
CA PHE A 239 -0.40 -9.37 -26.19
C PHE A 239 -0.17 -9.58 -27.69
N ILE A 240 -0.43 -10.79 -28.18
CA ILE A 240 -0.26 -11.17 -29.58
C ILE A 240 -1.62 -11.60 -30.13
N GLU A 241 -1.99 -11.10 -31.30
CA GLU A 241 -3.16 -11.59 -32.02
C GLU A 241 -2.80 -12.78 -32.92
N PRO A 242 -3.60 -13.86 -32.93
CA PRO A 242 -3.28 -15.10 -33.63
C PRO A 242 -3.16 -14.98 -35.16
N THR A 243 -3.69 -13.91 -35.74
CA THR A 243 -3.73 -13.67 -37.20
C THR A 243 -2.81 -12.53 -37.64
N VAL A 244 -2.10 -11.88 -36.72
CA VAL A 244 -1.22 -10.75 -37.02
C VAL A 244 0.23 -11.23 -36.88
N PRO A 245 1.04 -11.20 -37.97
CA PRO A 245 2.47 -11.48 -37.87
C PRO A 245 3.13 -10.57 -36.83
N LEU A 246 4.14 -11.07 -36.11
CA LEU A 246 4.91 -10.27 -35.17
C LEU A 246 5.59 -9.13 -35.95
N PRO A 247 5.19 -7.86 -35.79
CA PRO A 247 5.55 -6.84 -36.78
C PRO A 247 6.94 -6.27 -36.46
N GLY A 248 7.99 -7.05 -36.71
CA GLY A 248 9.37 -6.72 -36.35
C GLY A 248 9.78 -7.17 -34.93
N LEU A 249 8.90 -7.87 -34.21
CA LEU A 249 9.16 -8.35 -32.85
C LEU A 249 9.68 -9.80 -32.80
N GLU A 250 10.00 -10.40 -33.94
CA GLU A 250 10.57 -11.75 -34.03
C GLU A 250 11.86 -11.86 -33.22
N ALA A 251 12.76 -10.87 -33.33
CA ALA A 251 13.99 -10.82 -32.55
C ALA A 251 13.75 -10.78 -31.02
N VAL A 252 12.63 -10.18 -30.59
CA VAL A 252 12.21 -10.16 -29.19
C VAL A 252 11.69 -11.54 -28.78
N ALA A 253 10.91 -12.21 -29.64
CA ALA A 253 10.42 -13.56 -29.39
C ALA A 253 11.58 -14.58 -29.30
N ASP A 254 12.56 -14.48 -30.20
CA ASP A 254 13.74 -15.35 -30.26
C ASP A 254 14.57 -15.28 -28.97
N LYS A 255 14.74 -14.08 -28.40
CA LYS A 255 15.42 -13.89 -27.10
C LYS A 255 14.77 -14.70 -25.97
N PHE A 256 13.47 -14.93 -26.04
CA PHE A 256 12.74 -15.71 -25.06
C PHE A 256 12.54 -17.17 -25.47
N GLY A 257 13.03 -17.58 -26.64
CA GLY A 257 12.77 -18.91 -27.21
C GLY A 257 11.28 -19.13 -27.52
N LEU A 258 10.55 -18.06 -27.84
CA LEU A 258 9.13 -18.11 -28.15
C LEU A 258 8.93 -18.27 -29.66
N THR A 259 8.19 -19.31 -30.06
CA THR A 259 7.72 -19.47 -31.43
C THR A 259 6.21 -19.34 -31.45
N VAL A 260 5.71 -18.31 -32.15
CA VAL A 260 4.27 -18.12 -32.34
C VAL A 260 3.80 -19.05 -33.46
N GLN A 261 2.90 -19.97 -33.13
CA GLN A 261 2.29 -20.86 -34.11
C GLN A 261 1.08 -20.17 -34.75
N PRO A 262 0.94 -20.21 -36.08
CA PRO A 262 -0.26 -19.73 -36.75
C PRO A 262 -1.49 -20.53 -36.30
N GLY A 263 -2.59 -19.84 -35.99
CA GLY A 263 -3.87 -20.48 -35.72
C GLY A 263 -4.62 -19.87 -34.55
N ILE A 264 -5.92 -20.13 -34.52
CA ILE A 264 -6.82 -19.68 -33.46
C ILE A 264 -7.17 -20.90 -32.62
N ILE A 265 -7.06 -20.79 -31.30
CA ILE A 265 -7.55 -21.83 -30.39
C ILE A 265 -9.07 -21.76 -30.39
N VAL A 266 -9.72 -22.72 -31.02
CA VAL A 266 -11.18 -22.89 -30.99
C VAL A 266 -11.51 -23.95 -29.96
N LYS A 267 -12.39 -23.61 -29.02
CA LYS A 267 -12.84 -24.56 -27.99
C LYS A 267 -13.85 -25.54 -28.59
N HIS A 268 -13.59 -26.85 -28.47
CA HIS A 268 -14.57 -27.90 -28.76
C HIS A 268 -14.98 -28.58 -27.44
N GLY A 269 -16.25 -28.43 -27.03
CA GLY A 269 -16.81 -29.09 -25.83
C GLY A 269 -16.33 -28.51 -24.48
N GLN A 270 -17.21 -28.43 -23.48
CA GLN A 270 -16.91 -27.81 -22.18
C GLN A 270 -15.97 -28.67 -21.29
N LYS A 271 -14.85 -28.08 -20.84
CA LYS A 271 -14.41 -27.91 -19.42
C LYS A 271 -13.07 -27.17 -19.38
N GLN A 272 -12.96 -26.17 -18.50
CA GLN A 272 -11.80 -25.28 -18.39
C GLN A 272 -10.87 -25.70 -17.25
N LYS A 273 -9.57 -25.77 -17.57
CA LYS A 273 -8.48 -25.21 -16.76
C LYS A 273 -7.30 -24.95 -17.70
N ILE A 274 -7.11 -23.71 -18.14
CA ILE A 274 -5.92 -23.34 -18.93
C ILE A 274 -4.91 -22.78 -17.95
N SER A 275 -3.83 -23.55 -17.72
CA SER A 275 -2.68 -23.14 -16.95
C SER A 275 -1.54 -22.87 -17.93
N LEU A 276 -1.10 -21.61 -18.04
CA LEU A 276 0.13 -21.29 -18.75
C LEU A 276 1.29 -21.60 -17.81
N SER A 277 1.96 -22.74 -17.99
CA SER A 277 3.20 -23.03 -17.28
C SER A 277 4.35 -22.31 -17.98
N THR A 278 4.91 -21.30 -17.33
CA THR A 278 6.17 -20.69 -17.73
C THR A 278 7.28 -21.17 -16.80
N THR A 279 8.37 -21.69 -17.36
CA THR A 279 9.52 -22.25 -16.62
C THR A 279 10.47 -21.17 -16.06
N ARG A 280 10.26 -19.88 -16.40
CA ARG A 280 11.01 -18.75 -15.81
C ARG A 280 10.07 -17.61 -15.40
N LYS A 281 10.08 -17.26 -14.10
CA LYS A 281 9.19 -16.33 -13.37
C LYS A 281 8.89 -14.91 -13.94
N ARG A 282 9.13 -14.57 -15.21
CA ARG A 282 9.18 -13.16 -15.68
C ARG A 282 8.32 -12.82 -16.91
N ILE A 283 7.52 -13.74 -17.45
CA ILE A 283 6.67 -13.48 -18.62
C ILE A 283 5.26 -14.04 -18.37
N LEU A 284 4.25 -13.22 -18.66
CA LEU A 284 2.87 -13.63 -18.80
C LEU A 284 2.48 -13.35 -20.25
N VAL A 285 2.18 -14.40 -21.02
CA VAL A 285 1.65 -14.29 -22.37
C VAL A 285 0.13 -14.39 -22.26
N GLY A 286 -0.59 -13.31 -22.52
CA GLY A 286 -2.06 -13.30 -22.50
C GLY A 286 -2.62 -13.57 -23.89
N LEU A 287 -3.39 -14.65 -24.05
CA LEU A 287 -4.18 -14.89 -25.25
C LEU A 287 -5.59 -14.32 -25.01
N TRP A 288 -5.97 -13.26 -25.72
CA TRP A 288 -7.32 -12.68 -25.65
C TRP A 288 -8.18 -13.22 -26.79
N ILE A 289 -9.32 -13.83 -26.45
CA ILE A 289 -10.30 -14.32 -27.42
C ILE A 289 -11.49 -13.37 -27.39
N SER A 290 -11.64 -12.53 -28.41
CA SER A 290 -12.84 -11.72 -28.58
C SER A 290 -14.04 -12.61 -28.94
N PRO A 291 -15.24 -12.39 -28.40
CA PRO A 291 -16.45 -13.04 -28.90
C PRO A 291 -16.73 -12.52 -30.31
N LEU A 292 -16.73 -13.42 -31.30
CA LEU A 292 -17.20 -13.11 -32.67
C LEU A 292 -18.69 -12.75 -32.62
N PRO A 293 -19.16 -11.74 -33.37
CA PRO A 293 -20.59 -11.55 -33.56
C PRO A 293 -21.14 -12.77 -34.31
N LEU A 294 -22.11 -13.45 -33.71
CA LEU A 294 -22.87 -14.51 -34.36
C LEU A 294 -23.63 -13.88 -35.53
N SER A 295 -23.12 -14.02 -36.76
CA SER A 295 -23.95 -13.81 -37.94
C SER A 295 -24.91 -15.00 -38.02
N GLU A 296 -26.19 -14.71 -37.86
CA GLU A 296 -27.28 -15.68 -38.03
C GLU A 296 -27.17 -16.36 -39.41
N ARG A 297 -27.15 -17.70 -39.39
CA ARG A 297 -27.59 -18.58 -40.48
C ARG A 297 -28.34 -19.74 -39.86
#